data_AF-V5WHA9-F1
#
_entry.id   AF-V5WHA9-F1
#
_cell.length_a   1.000
_cell.length_b   1.000
_cell.length_c   1.000
_cell.angle_alpha   90.00
_cell.angle_beta   90.00
_cell.angle_gamma   90.00
#
_symmetry.space_group_name_H-M   'P 1'
#
loop_
_entity.id
_entity.type
_entity.pdbx_description
1 polymer ?
#
loop_
_entity_poly.entity_id
_entity_poly.type
_entity_poly.pdbx_seq_one_letter_code
_entity_poly.pdbx_strand_id
1 'polypeptide(L)'
;MKKFAIILVILMIITVFSASAVGIGASFGLPIGGLPGTDVMLSAKLDSLPFLLGLGFGIEPAYFGATADWWVLNENLAGALNIYLGPGLYIGGAANEFQLGGRLPIGLNMYPVDFLELFVEIAPTLTIAPVFPSFGAQAAFGLRFWF
;
A
#
# COMPACT_ATOMS: atom_id res chain seq x y z
N MET A 1 1.36 -20.11 27.49
CA MET A 1 1.43 -18.64 27.62
C MET A 1 1.68 -17.93 26.28
N LYS A 2 2.75 -18.26 25.52
CA LYS A 2 3.03 -17.61 24.21
C LYS A 2 1.88 -17.69 23.19
N LYS A 3 1.23 -18.86 23.07
CA LYS A 3 0.07 -19.06 22.17
C LYS A 3 -1.15 -18.21 22.56
N PHE A 4 -1.38 -18.04 23.86
CA PHE A 4 -2.48 -17.21 24.38
C PHE A 4 -2.22 -15.73 24.11
N ALA A 5 -0.98 -15.27 24.26
CA ALA A 5 -0.59 -13.90 23.92
C ALA A 5 -0.75 -13.61 22.41
N ILE A 6 -0.37 -14.55 21.54
CA ILE A 6 -0.55 -14.41 20.09
C ILE A 6 -2.04 -14.34 19.74
N ILE A 7 -2.86 -15.22 20.31
CA ILE A 7 -4.32 -15.20 20.10
C ILE A 7 -4.94 -13.89 20.60
N LEU A 8 -4.49 -13.38 21.75
CA LEU A 8 -4.96 -12.12 22.31
C LEU A 8 -4.56 -10.91 21.44
N VAL A 9 -3.36 -10.91 20.88
CA VAL A 9 -2.89 -9.89 19.92
C VAL A 9 -3.71 -9.96 18.63
N ILE A 10 -3.95 -11.15 18.09
CA ILE A 10 -4.80 -11.32 16.90
C ILE A 10 -6.23 -10.84 17.18
N LEU A 11 -6.81 -11.18 18.34
CA LEU A 11 -8.14 -10.72 18.75
C LEU A 11 -8.20 -9.20 18.92
N MET A 12 -7.18 -8.59 19.54
CA MET A 12 -7.10 -7.14 19.65
C MET A 12 -7.03 -6.46 18.29
N ILE A 13 -6.20 -6.99 17.38
CA ILE A 13 -6.10 -6.53 16.00
C ILE A 13 -7.49 -6.61 15.32
N ILE A 14 -8.18 -7.75 15.41
CA ILE A 14 -9.53 -7.95 14.84
C ILE A 14 -10.55 -6.96 15.44
N THR A 15 -10.52 -6.73 16.76
CA THR A 15 -11.49 -5.85 17.43
C THR A 15 -11.31 -4.38 17.09
N VAL A 16 -10.08 -3.93 16.82
CA VAL A 16 -9.79 -2.55 16.38
C VAL A 16 -10.37 -2.29 14.99
N PHE A 17 -10.37 -3.30 14.11
CA PHE A 17 -10.98 -3.21 12.79
C PHE A 17 -12.51 -3.12 12.80
N SER A 18 -13.19 -3.47 13.90
CA SER A 18 -14.67 -3.47 13.97
C SER A 18 -15.30 -2.09 14.13
N ALA A 19 -14.52 -1.05 14.44
CA ALA A 19 -15.01 0.31 14.72
C ALA A 19 -14.58 1.36 13.68
N SER A 20 -13.89 0.95 12.62
CA SER A 20 -13.35 1.84 11.58
C SER A 20 -13.73 1.32 10.21
N ALA A 21 -14.06 2.21 9.29
CA ALA A 21 -14.27 1.80 7.90
C ALA A 21 -12.96 1.30 7.30
N VAL A 22 -13.03 0.18 6.58
CA VAL A 22 -11.85 -0.46 5.97
C VAL A 22 -12.04 -0.50 4.45
N GLY A 23 -11.11 0.14 3.73
CA GLY A 23 -11.01 0.05 2.28
C GLY A 23 -10.17 -1.15 1.89
N ILE A 24 -10.74 -2.15 1.22
CA ILE A 24 -10.03 -3.33 0.70
C ILE A 24 -10.14 -3.36 -0.82
N GLY A 25 -9.04 -3.60 -1.52
CA GLY A 25 -9.07 -3.76 -2.97
C GLY A 25 -7.74 -4.17 -3.57
N ALA A 26 -7.42 -3.62 -4.73
CA ALA A 26 -6.26 -4.02 -5.51
C ALA A 26 -5.55 -2.81 -6.12
N SER A 27 -4.23 -2.92 -6.20
CA SER A 27 -3.32 -2.01 -6.88
C SER A 27 -2.67 -2.73 -8.05
N PHE A 28 -2.52 -2.04 -9.15
CA PHE A 28 -1.93 -2.51 -10.39
C PHE A 28 -0.78 -1.58 -10.79
N GLY A 29 0.40 -2.15 -10.98
CA GLY A 29 1.61 -1.44 -11.39
C GLY A 29 1.43 -0.77 -12.76
N LEU A 30 1.93 0.45 -12.87
CA LEU A 30 2.02 1.20 -14.12
C LEU A 30 3.42 1.03 -14.72
N PRO A 31 3.60 1.24 -16.05
CA PRO A 31 4.90 1.09 -16.73
C PRO A 31 5.95 2.15 -16.35
N ILE A 32 5.75 2.85 -15.22
CA ILE A 32 6.67 3.79 -14.61
C ILE A 32 7.15 3.16 -13.28
N GLY A 33 8.01 2.15 -13.40
CA GLY A 33 8.65 1.48 -12.27
C GLY A 33 7.79 0.48 -11.49
N GLY A 34 6.51 0.32 -11.84
CA GLY A 34 5.64 -0.74 -11.32
C GLY A 34 5.42 -0.71 -9.82
N LEU A 35 5.07 -1.88 -9.28
CA LEU A 35 4.94 -2.13 -7.85
C LEU A 35 6.08 -3.07 -7.39
N PRO A 36 6.49 -3.04 -6.11
CA PRO A 36 7.67 -3.76 -5.66
C PRO A 36 7.49 -5.28 -5.76
N GLY A 37 8.33 -5.94 -6.56
CA GLY A 37 8.34 -7.39 -6.74
C GLY A 37 7.17 -7.99 -7.53
N THR A 38 6.10 -7.23 -7.78
CA THR A 38 4.89 -7.68 -8.52
C THR A 38 4.11 -6.47 -8.99
N ASP A 39 3.48 -6.57 -10.17
CA ASP A 39 2.59 -5.53 -10.69
C ASP A 39 1.15 -5.64 -10.21
N VAL A 40 0.84 -6.57 -9.31
CA VAL A 40 -0.48 -6.68 -8.67
C VAL A 40 -0.32 -6.86 -7.18
N MET A 41 -1.04 -6.06 -6.40
CA MET A 41 -1.09 -6.11 -4.95
C MET A 41 -2.51 -6.00 -4.44
N LEU A 42 -2.82 -6.72 -3.36
CA LEU A 42 -3.96 -6.39 -2.51
C LEU A 42 -3.66 -5.10 -1.76
N SER A 43 -4.64 -4.21 -1.66
CA SER A 43 -4.53 -2.94 -0.95
C SER A 43 -5.53 -2.89 0.20
N ALA A 44 -5.08 -2.44 1.36
CA ALA A 44 -5.92 -2.20 2.53
C ALA A 44 -5.64 -0.81 3.10
N LYS A 45 -6.69 -0.04 3.40
CA LYS A 45 -6.60 1.26 4.07
C LYS A 45 -7.62 1.32 5.20
N LEU A 46 -7.22 1.96 6.30
CA LEU A 46 -8.13 2.30 7.40
C LEU A 46 -8.62 3.74 7.24
N ASP A 47 -9.84 4.01 7.66
CA ASP A 47 -10.34 5.40 7.71
C ASP A 47 -9.77 6.15 8.92
N SER A 48 -9.75 5.50 10.09
CA SER A 48 -9.29 6.08 11.35
C SER A 48 -7.78 6.30 11.45
N LEU A 49 -7.01 5.59 10.63
CA LEU A 49 -5.56 5.71 10.56
C LEU A 49 -5.17 6.03 9.12
N PRO A 50 -4.30 7.01 8.89
CA PRO A 50 -3.82 7.37 7.55
C PRO A 50 -2.83 6.33 7.00
N PHE A 51 -3.09 5.04 7.15
CA PHE A 51 -2.17 3.98 6.79
C PHE A 51 -2.73 3.15 5.64
N LEU A 52 -1.92 2.97 4.61
CA LEU A 52 -2.20 2.14 3.44
C LEU A 52 -1.18 1.01 3.38
N LEU A 53 -1.68 -0.20 3.27
CA LEU A 53 -0.91 -1.42 3.11
C LEU A 53 -1.12 -2.01 1.72
N GLY A 54 -0.02 -2.38 1.07
CA GLY A 54 0.00 -3.19 -0.14
C GLY A 54 0.62 -4.55 0.16
N LEU A 55 0.06 -5.62 -0.37
CA LEU A 55 0.64 -6.96 -0.31
C LEU A 55 0.40 -7.70 -1.62
N GLY A 56 1.46 -8.16 -2.27
CA GLY A 56 1.37 -9.02 -3.44
C GLY A 56 2.32 -10.20 -3.33
N PHE A 57 1.91 -11.35 -3.86
CA PHE A 57 2.72 -12.56 -3.86
C PHE A 57 2.32 -13.47 -5.02
N GLY A 58 3.24 -14.33 -5.44
CA GLY A 58 3.03 -15.37 -6.44
C GLY A 58 3.94 -16.55 -6.18
N ILE A 59 3.53 -17.73 -6.66
CA ILE A 59 4.19 -19.01 -6.36
C ILE A 59 5.04 -19.54 -7.51
N GLU A 60 4.72 -19.21 -8.76
CA GLU A 60 5.44 -19.69 -9.96
C GLU A 60 5.46 -18.59 -11.05
N PRO A 61 6.54 -17.79 -11.18
CA PRO A 61 7.71 -17.74 -10.31
C PRO A 61 7.38 -17.20 -8.91
N ALA A 62 8.19 -17.55 -7.92
CA ALA A 62 8.02 -17.06 -6.56
C ALA A 62 8.41 -15.58 -6.45
N TYR A 63 7.44 -14.73 -6.15
CA TYR A 63 7.64 -13.30 -5.91
C TYR A 63 6.82 -12.83 -4.72
N PHE A 64 7.26 -11.73 -4.12
CA PHE A 64 6.53 -11.04 -3.07
C PHE A 64 6.78 -9.54 -3.12
N GLY A 65 5.85 -8.79 -2.56
CA GLY A 65 5.92 -7.36 -2.46
C GLY A 65 5.02 -6.87 -1.35
N ALA A 66 5.47 -5.88 -0.60
CA ALA A 66 4.64 -5.17 0.34
C ALA A 66 4.98 -3.69 0.37
N THR A 67 3.97 -2.87 0.59
CA THR A 67 4.11 -1.43 0.82
C THR A 67 3.41 -1.05 2.11
N ALA A 68 3.92 -0.03 2.77
CA ALA A 68 3.38 0.52 4.00
C ALA A 68 3.54 2.04 3.94
N ASP A 69 2.44 2.71 3.59
CA ASP A 69 2.42 4.14 3.33
C ASP A 69 1.61 4.86 4.40
N TRP A 70 2.17 5.94 4.94
CA TRP A 70 1.49 6.84 5.86
C TRP A 70 1.06 8.10 5.10
N TRP A 71 -0.23 8.26 4.86
CA TRP A 71 -0.83 9.42 4.20
C TRP A 71 -0.92 10.61 5.14
N VAL A 72 0.16 11.37 5.27
CA VAL A 72 0.22 12.56 6.13
C VAL A 72 -0.75 13.64 5.65
N LEU A 73 -1.00 13.69 4.34
CA LEU A 73 -1.97 14.58 3.73
C LEU A 73 -2.97 13.75 2.90
N ASN A 74 -4.25 14.07 3.03
CA ASN A 74 -5.33 13.60 2.16
C ASN A 74 -6.40 14.68 2.10
N GLU A 75 -6.30 15.58 1.12
CA GLU A 75 -7.09 16.81 1.05
C GLU A 75 -7.96 16.84 -0.20
N ASN A 76 -9.14 17.44 -0.07
CA ASN A 76 -10.03 17.61 -1.21
C ASN A 76 -9.45 18.61 -2.22
N LEU A 77 -9.33 18.20 -3.48
CA LEU A 77 -8.95 19.09 -4.57
C LEU A 77 -10.19 19.70 -5.23
N ALA A 78 -11.12 18.85 -5.66
CA ALA A 78 -12.33 19.28 -6.34
C ALA A 78 -13.39 18.17 -6.35
N GLY A 79 -14.59 18.45 -5.81
CA GLY A 79 -15.70 17.50 -5.83
C GLY A 79 -15.33 16.20 -5.12
N ALA A 80 -15.38 15.08 -5.82
CA ALA A 80 -15.01 13.76 -5.29
C ALA A 80 -13.50 13.45 -5.37
N LEU A 81 -12.69 14.34 -5.96
CA LEU A 81 -11.25 14.14 -6.16
C LEU A 81 -10.45 14.72 -4.99
N ASN A 82 -9.60 13.90 -4.40
CA ASN A 82 -8.65 14.28 -3.37
C ASN A 82 -7.21 14.02 -3.82
N ILE A 83 -6.28 14.71 -3.18
CA ILE A 83 -4.84 14.47 -3.30
C ILE A 83 -4.33 13.89 -1.99
N TYR A 84 -3.47 12.89 -2.08
CA TYR A 84 -2.76 12.36 -0.92
C TYR A 84 -1.25 12.37 -1.13
N LEU A 85 -0.53 12.52 -0.02
CA LEU A 85 0.90 12.28 0.01
C LEU A 85 1.37 11.84 1.40
N GLY A 86 2.50 11.17 1.42
CA GLY A 86 3.25 10.95 2.65
C GLY A 86 4.34 9.91 2.52
N PRO A 87 5.12 9.67 3.58
CA PRO A 87 6.22 8.73 3.55
C PRO A 87 5.72 7.30 3.56
N GLY A 88 6.49 6.41 2.95
CA GLY A 88 6.22 4.99 2.95
C GLY A 88 7.47 4.14 2.89
N LEU A 89 7.28 2.85 3.11
CA LEU A 89 8.29 1.82 3.00
C LEU A 89 7.82 0.77 2.01
N TYR A 90 8.77 0.14 1.33
CA TYR A 90 8.49 -1.04 0.54
C TYR A 90 9.54 -2.11 0.74
N ILE A 91 9.10 -3.34 0.57
CA ILE A 91 9.93 -4.53 0.48
C ILE A 91 9.39 -5.36 -0.68
N GLY A 92 10.26 -5.99 -1.44
CA GLY A 92 9.83 -6.87 -2.52
C GLY A 92 10.96 -7.68 -3.08
N GLY A 93 10.65 -8.71 -3.83
CA GLY A 93 11.65 -9.58 -4.40
C GLY A 93 11.06 -10.72 -5.19
N ALA A 94 11.91 -11.33 -6.01
CA ALA A 94 11.60 -12.52 -6.79
C ALA A 94 12.83 -13.43 -6.80
N ALA A 95 12.69 -14.71 -6.46
CA ALA A 95 13.75 -15.75 -6.37
C ALA A 95 15.13 -15.30 -5.79
N ASN A 96 15.93 -14.54 -6.54
CA ASN A 96 17.27 -14.07 -6.16
C ASN A 96 17.39 -12.54 -6.04
N GLU A 97 16.29 -11.82 -6.24
CA GLU A 97 16.20 -10.38 -6.15
C GLU A 97 15.49 -9.98 -4.87
N PHE A 98 16.08 -9.04 -4.15
CA PHE A 98 15.52 -8.47 -2.94
C PHE A 98 15.68 -6.96 -3.00
N GLN A 99 14.62 -6.24 -2.71
CA GLN A 99 14.60 -4.80 -2.64
C GLN A 99 13.92 -4.36 -1.35
N LEU A 100 14.54 -3.41 -0.68
CA LEU A 100 13.99 -2.73 0.50
C LEU A 100 14.30 -1.26 0.35
N GLY A 101 13.33 -0.40 0.61
CA GLY A 101 13.55 1.03 0.51
C GLY A 101 12.44 1.88 1.09
N GLY A 102 12.71 3.18 1.10
CA GLY A 102 11.70 4.20 1.34
C GLY A 102 11.03 4.60 0.03
N ARG A 103 9.78 5.05 0.12
CA ARG A 103 9.03 5.64 -0.98
C ARG A 103 8.26 6.86 -0.50
N LEU A 104 7.94 7.77 -1.41
CA LEU A 104 7.11 8.94 -1.13
C LEU A 104 5.90 8.93 -2.07
N PRO A 105 4.84 8.15 -1.79
CA PRO A 105 3.63 8.17 -2.58
C PRO A 105 3.02 9.57 -2.66
N ILE A 106 2.71 9.97 -3.88
CA ILE A 106 1.94 11.16 -4.24
C ILE A 106 0.86 10.65 -5.19
N GLY A 107 -0.39 10.80 -4.80
CA GLY A 107 -1.49 10.23 -5.55
C GLY A 107 -2.75 11.06 -5.52
N LEU A 108 -3.65 10.68 -6.42
CA LEU A 108 -5.01 11.16 -6.48
C LEU A 108 -5.93 10.00 -6.17
N ASN A 109 -6.92 10.24 -5.33
CA ASN A 109 -8.00 9.31 -5.11
C ASN A 109 -9.35 10.00 -5.31
N MET A 110 -10.31 9.23 -5.81
CA MET A 110 -11.65 9.69 -6.12
C MET A 110 -12.68 8.72 -5.58
N TYR A 111 -13.79 9.24 -5.08
CA TYR A 111 -14.93 8.46 -4.60
C TYR A 111 -16.16 8.70 -5.49
N PRO A 112 -16.31 7.98 -6.63
CA PRO A 112 -17.51 8.11 -7.47
C PRO A 112 -18.81 7.78 -6.72
N VAL A 113 -18.72 6.88 -5.75
CA VAL A 113 -19.76 6.52 -4.78
C VAL A 113 -19.09 6.25 -3.43
N ASP A 114 -19.83 6.39 -2.33
CA ASP A 114 -19.26 6.38 -0.96
C ASP A 114 -18.46 5.10 -0.63
N PHE A 115 -18.83 3.96 -1.22
CA PHE A 115 -18.16 2.68 -0.97
C PHE A 115 -17.02 2.36 -1.94
N LEU A 116 -16.79 3.15 -3.00
CA LEU A 116 -15.80 2.86 -4.04
C LEU A 116 -14.78 3.98 -4.14
N GLU A 117 -13.53 3.67 -3.86
CA GLU A 117 -12.39 4.54 -4.10
C GLU A 117 -11.62 4.05 -5.33
N LEU A 118 -11.33 4.97 -6.25
CA LEU A 118 -10.38 4.78 -7.34
C LEU A 118 -9.15 5.62 -7.04
N PHE A 119 -7.95 5.13 -7.32
CA PHE A 119 -6.73 5.90 -7.10
C PHE A 119 -5.68 5.68 -8.18
N VAL A 120 -4.80 6.67 -8.31
CA VAL A 120 -3.59 6.63 -9.13
C VAL A 120 -2.48 7.32 -8.37
N GLU A 121 -1.28 6.75 -8.41
CA GLU A 121 -0.13 7.27 -7.68
C GLU A 121 1.18 7.12 -8.45
N ILE A 122 2.10 8.01 -8.09
CA ILE A 122 3.52 7.91 -8.37
C ILE A 122 4.28 8.11 -7.06
N ALA A 123 5.33 7.32 -6.86
CA ALA A 123 6.12 7.33 -5.65
C ALA A 123 7.61 7.30 -6.03
N PRO A 124 8.34 8.42 -5.89
CA PRO A 124 9.80 8.39 -5.89
C PRO A 124 10.30 7.44 -4.80
N THR A 125 11.33 6.65 -5.12
CA THR A 125 11.87 5.63 -4.23
C THR A 125 13.36 5.85 -3.94
N LEU A 126 13.76 5.44 -2.75
CA LEU A 126 15.15 5.31 -2.34
C LEU A 126 15.38 3.89 -1.84
N THR A 127 16.00 3.07 -2.67
CA THR A 127 16.40 1.70 -2.34
C THR A 127 17.59 1.73 -1.38
N ILE A 128 17.46 0.97 -0.28
CA ILE A 128 18.45 0.80 0.79
C ILE A 128 19.18 -0.55 0.66
N ALA A 129 18.49 -1.58 0.15
CA ALA A 129 19.09 -2.87 -0.16
C ALA A 129 18.61 -3.34 -1.55
N PRO A 130 19.49 -3.94 -2.37
CA PRO A 130 20.84 -4.39 -2.02
C PRO A 130 21.93 -3.33 -2.27
N VAL A 131 21.62 -2.25 -2.99
CA VAL A 131 22.55 -1.17 -3.34
C VAL A 131 22.01 0.16 -2.82
N PHE A 132 22.84 0.93 -2.12
CA PHE A 132 22.51 2.25 -1.60
C PHE A 132 23.58 3.29 -1.97
N PRO A 133 23.19 4.51 -2.38
CA PRO A 133 21.84 4.94 -2.71
C PRO A 133 21.43 4.50 -4.12
N SER A 134 20.20 4.04 -4.29
CA SER A 134 19.60 3.82 -5.62
C SER A 134 18.23 4.50 -5.67
N PHE A 135 18.09 5.45 -6.60
CA PHE A 135 16.84 6.19 -6.80
C PHE A 135 16.00 5.52 -7.88
N GLY A 136 14.69 5.56 -7.69
CA GLY A 136 13.74 5.06 -8.67
C GLY A 136 12.38 5.72 -8.53
N ALA A 137 11.39 5.13 -9.18
CA ALA A 137 9.99 5.47 -9.03
C ALA A 137 9.17 4.18 -9.02
N GLN A 138 8.01 4.23 -8.39
CA GLN A 138 6.95 3.24 -8.46
C GLN A 138 5.68 3.98 -8.86
N ALA A 139 4.78 3.33 -9.58
CA ALA A 139 3.52 3.94 -9.97
C ALA A 139 2.46 2.86 -10.04
N ALA A 140 1.24 3.22 -9.64
CA ALA A 140 0.13 2.29 -9.61
C ALA A 140 -1.20 3.00 -9.88
N PHE A 141 -2.16 2.24 -10.38
CA PHE A 141 -3.57 2.58 -10.32
C PHE A 141 -4.29 1.49 -9.54
N GLY A 142 -5.44 1.81 -8.95
CA GLY A 142 -6.18 0.78 -8.23
C GLY A 142 -7.56 1.22 -7.81
N LEU A 143 -8.21 0.31 -7.10
CA LEU A 143 -9.54 0.48 -6.56
C LEU A 143 -9.64 -0.14 -5.18
N ARG A 144 -10.49 0.42 -4.32
CA ARG A 144 -10.80 -0.08 -2.96
C ARG A 144 -12.29 0.02 -2.68
N PHE A 145 -12.85 -1.03 -2.10
CA PHE A 145 -14.21 -1.10 -1.59
C PHE A 145 -14.19 -0.84 -0.09
N TRP A 146 -15.02 0.10 0.37
CA TRP A 146 -15.14 0.52 1.76
C TRP A 146 -16.33 -0.16 2.43
N PHE A 147 -16.12 -0.65 3.66
CA PHE A 147 -17.08 -1.35 4.51
C PHE A 147 -17.18 -0.70 5.88
#